data_AF-A0A381SIL2-F1
#
_entry.id   AF-A0A381SIL2-F1
#
_cell.length_a   1.000
_cell.length_b   1.000
_cell.length_c   1.000
_cell.angle_alpha   90.00
_cell.angle_beta   90.00
_cell.angle_gamma   90.00
#
_symmetry.space_group_name_H-M   'P 1'
#
loop_
_entity.id
_entity.type
_entity.pdbx_description
1 polymer ?
#
loop_
_entity_poly.entity_id
_entity_poly.type
_entity_poly.pdbx_seq_one_letter_code
_entity_poly.pdbx_strand_id
1 'polypeptide(L)'
;MNKSLIVWPNKLSSKNCNPTNFHTIKSSVKRRDIVIIDRIKGETPKVNIGGHVNRSGENYLIGMTPYDNYPQFPDMTNIYSADQKQEIKTVHTLGPKRFKETELNRKTIWSEAAGLVVPVFHYIGFNIKGIGLNHTNLLNEFFF
;
A
#
# COMPACT_ATOMS: atom_id res chain seq x y z
N MET A 1 -8.75 -7.42 24.31
CA MET A 1 -8.97 -7.05 22.90
C MET A 1 -7.86 -6.11 22.47
N ASN A 2 -6.97 -6.53 21.57
CA ASN A 2 -6.01 -5.60 20.97
C ASN A 2 -6.80 -4.65 20.07
N LYS A 3 -6.93 -3.37 20.46
CA LYS A 3 -7.56 -2.35 19.61
C LYS A 3 -6.62 -2.08 18.43
N SER A 4 -6.90 -2.69 17.29
CA SER A 4 -6.25 -2.35 16.03
C SER A 4 -6.76 -1.00 15.56
N LEU A 5 -5.85 -0.04 15.31
CA LEU A 5 -6.20 1.23 14.68
C LEU A 5 -6.38 0.98 13.17
N ILE A 6 -7.56 1.28 12.65
CA ILE A 6 -7.85 1.24 11.23
C ILE A 6 -7.80 2.65 10.69
N VAL A 7 -7.00 2.87 9.65
CA VAL A 7 -6.90 4.16 8.96
C VAL A 7 -7.33 3.97 7.52
N TRP A 8 -8.18 4.87 7.02
CA TRP A 8 -8.62 4.90 5.63
C TRP A 8 -8.43 6.31 5.08
N PRO A 9 -7.80 6.49 3.90
CA PRO A 9 -7.66 7.81 3.32
C PRO A 9 -9.02 8.33 2.84
N ASN A 10 -9.35 9.58 3.17
CA ASN A 10 -10.56 10.24 2.65
C ASN A 10 -10.63 10.21 1.12
N LYS A 11 -9.47 10.32 0.46
CA LYS A 11 -9.30 10.19 -0.99
C LYS A 11 -7.90 9.67 -1.30
N LEU A 12 -7.78 8.79 -2.28
CA LEU A 12 -6.49 8.43 -2.87
C LEU A 12 -5.99 9.59 -3.73
N SER A 13 -5.14 10.44 -3.14
CA SER A 13 -4.50 11.58 -3.81
C SER A 13 -3.26 12.03 -3.07
N SER A 14 -2.37 12.76 -3.74
CA SER A 14 -1.18 13.39 -3.14
C SER A 14 -1.50 14.39 -2.02
N LYS A 15 -2.71 14.96 -2.00
CA LYS A 15 -3.14 15.87 -0.91
C LYS A 15 -3.44 15.13 0.40
N ASN A 16 -3.85 13.87 0.32
CA ASN A 16 -4.24 13.07 1.49
C ASN A 16 -3.14 12.07 1.88
N CYS A 17 -2.50 11.44 0.90
CA CYS A 17 -1.49 10.41 1.09
C CYS A 17 -0.10 11.01 0.82
N ASN A 18 0.41 11.86 1.71
CA ASN A 18 1.73 12.48 1.59
C ASN A 18 2.55 12.31 2.88
N PRO A 19 3.88 12.58 2.81
CA PRO A 19 4.75 12.46 3.97
C PRO A 19 4.27 13.23 5.20
N THR A 20 3.79 14.48 5.04
CA THR A 20 3.31 15.31 6.16
C THR A 20 2.15 14.65 6.90
N ASN A 21 1.10 14.22 6.19
CA ASN A 21 -0.05 13.58 6.82
C ASN A 21 0.32 12.23 7.45
N PHE A 22 1.16 11.45 6.78
CA PHE A 22 1.57 10.15 7.29
C PHE A 22 2.53 10.29 8.48
N HIS A 23 3.32 11.37 8.54
CA HIS A 23 4.15 11.68 9.69
C HIS A 23 3.29 12.01 10.93
N THR A 24 2.17 12.72 10.76
CA THR A 24 1.18 12.92 11.84
C THR A 24 0.62 11.59 12.35
N ILE A 25 0.36 10.62 11.45
CA ILE A 25 -0.04 9.26 11.84
C ILE A 25 1.11 8.57 12.60
N LYS A 26 2.35 8.66 12.12
CA LYS A 26 3.52 8.09 12.77
C LYS A 26 3.71 8.61 14.19
N SER A 27 3.47 9.90 14.42
CA SER A 27 3.57 10.54 15.73
C SER A 27 2.46 10.12 16.69
N SER A 28 1.28 9.71 16.18
CA SER A 28 0.15 9.27 17.01
C SER A 28 0.17 7.78 17.36
N VAL A 29 1.04 6.98 16.73
CA VAL A 29 1.16 5.54 16.98
C VAL A 29 2.56 5.16 17.47
N LYS A 30 2.66 4.20 18.39
CA LYS A 30 3.96 3.67 18.85
C LYS A 30 4.52 2.58 17.93
N ARG A 31 3.65 1.79 17.29
CA ARG A 31 4.05 0.66 16.43
C ARG A 31 4.42 1.16 15.03
N ARG A 32 5.50 0.60 14.46
CA ARG A 32 5.97 0.90 13.10
C ARG A 32 5.64 -0.22 12.10
N ASP A 33 5.23 -1.38 12.58
CA ASP A 33 4.73 -2.47 11.73
C ASP A 33 3.25 -2.26 11.43
N ILE A 34 2.93 -2.14 10.15
CA ILE A 34 1.57 -1.95 9.64
C ILE A 34 1.22 -2.99 8.59
N VAL A 35 -0.08 -3.24 8.45
CA VAL A 35 -0.63 -4.03 7.35
C VAL A 35 -1.33 -3.07 6.39
N ILE A 36 -0.88 -3.05 5.13
CA ILE A 36 -1.57 -2.33 4.05
C ILE A 36 -2.40 -3.35 3.29
N ILE A 37 -3.71 -3.14 3.29
CA ILE A 37 -4.67 -3.95 2.53
C ILE A 37 -5.08 -3.15 1.30
N ASP A 38 -4.83 -3.69 0.11
CA ASP A 38 -5.21 -3.10 -1.16
C ASP A 38 -6.27 -3.95 -1.87
N ARG A 39 -7.12 -3.29 -2.65
CA ARG A 39 -8.06 -3.99 -3.54
C ARG A 39 -7.30 -4.49 -4.76
N ILE A 40 -7.54 -5.73 -5.13
CA ILE A 40 -6.93 -6.33 -6.33
C ILE A 40 -7.97 -6.91 -7.29
N LYS A 41 -7.58 -7.04 -8.57
CA LYS A 41 -8.29 -7.83 -9.58
C LYS A 41 -7.32 -8.86 -10.16
N GLY A 42 -7.56 -10.12 -9.83
CA GLY A 42 -6.79 -11.28 -10.26
C GLY A 42 -7.51 -12.57 -9.85
N GLU A 43 -7.07 -13.71 -10.35
CA GLU A 43 -7.69 -15.02 -10.06
C GLU A 43 -7.52 -15.44 -8.59
N THR A 44 -6.38 -15.11 -7.98
CA THR A 44 -6.12 -15.47 -6.58
C THR A 44 -6.87 -14.53 -5.63
N PRO A 45 -7.70 -15.05 -4.70
CA PRO A 45 -8.53 -14.20 -3.84
C PRO A 45 -7.76 -13.32 -2.86
N LYS A 46 -6.63 -13.84 -2.40
CA LYS A 46 -5.75 -13.21 -1.42
C LYS A 46 -4.30 -13.42 -1.83
N VAL A 47 -3.52 -12.35 -1.82
CA VAL A 47 -2.08 -12.43 -2.13
C VAL A 47 -1.28 -11.66 -1.09
N ASN A 48 -0.10 -12.17 -0.73
CA ASN A 48 0.90 -11.36 -0.03
C ASN A 48 1.64 -10.53 -1.07
N ILE A 49 1.61 -9.21 -0.91
CA ILE A 49 2.28 -8.29 -1.83
C ILE A 49 3.74 -8.18 -1.39
N GLY A 50 4.66 -8.66 -2.22
CA GLY A 50 6.10 -8.53 -2.00
C GLY A 50 6.77 -7.53 -2.94
N GLY A 51 6.05 -7.04 -3.93
CA GLY A 51 6.53 -6.04 -4.89
C GLY A 51 5.38 -5.38 -5.63
N HIS A 52 5.65 -4.25 -6.26
CA HIS A 52 4.67 -3.60 -7.13
C HIS A 52 5.32 -2.97 -8.36
N VAL A 53 4.51 -2.81 -9.41
CA VAL A 53 4.81 -1.97 -10.57
C VAL A 53 3.78 -0.85 -10.60
N ASN A 54 4.22 0.39 -10.45
CA ASN A 54 3.33 1.53 -10.54
C ASN A 54 3.04 1.88 -12.01
N ARG A 55 1.81 1.61 -12.46
CA ARG A 55 1.31 1.91 -13.82
C ARG A 55 0.25 3.01 -13.81
N SER A 56 0.06 3.69 -12.69
CA SER A 56 -1.00 4.69 -12.53
C SER A 56 -0.71 6.00 -13.26
N GLY A 57 0.58 6.32 -13.47
CA GLY A 57 1.02 7.63 -13.95
C GLY A 57 1.13 8.69 -12.85
N GLU A 58 0.88 8.32 -11.59
CA GLU A 58 0.98 9.20 -10.43
C GLU A 58 2.04 8.71 -9.44
N ASN A 59 2.63 9.63 -8.68
CA ASN A 59 3.48 9.33 -7.53
C ASN A 59 3.25 10.39 -6.46
N TYR A 60 2.87 9.94 -5.25
CA TYR A 60 2.49 10.85 -4.16
C TYR A 60 3.68 11.47 -3.41
N LEU A 61 4.92 11.11 -3.76
CA LEU A 61 6.14 11.76 -3.28
C LEU A 61 6.56 12.96 -4.13
N ILE A 62 5.96 13.16 -5.33
CA ILE A 62 6.32 14.30 -6.21
C ILE A 62 6.09 15.63 -5.48
N GLY A 63 7.14 16.44 -5.41
CA GLY A 63 7.11 17.75 -4.75
C GLY A 63 7.02 17.70 -3.22
N MET A 64 7.13 16.51 -2.62
CA MET A 64 7.00 16.27 -1.18
C MET A 64 8.29 15.75 -0.53
N THR A 65 9.35 15.59 -1.32
CA THR A 65 10.68 15.11 -0.89
C THR A 65 11.76 16.16 -1.22
N PRO A 66 12.78 16.37 -0.38
CA PRO A 66 12.96 15.77 0.94
C PRO A 66 11.98 16.33 1.98
N TYR A 67 11.83 15.64 3.11
CA TYR A 67 10.98 16.03 4.23
C TYR A 67 11.59 15.47 5.52
N ASP A 68 11.63 16.23 6.62
CA ASP A 68 12.05 15.79 7.96
C ASP A 68 13.29 14.86 8.00
N ASN A 69 14.37 15.27 7.33
CA ASN A 69 15.65 14.54 7.18
C ASN A 69 15.59 13.22 6.38
N TYR A 70 14.45 12.85 5.80
CA TYR A 70 14.36 11.75 4.84
C TYR A 70 14.94 12.18 3.47
N PRO A 71 15.54 11.24 2.71
CA PRO A 71 16.28 11.56 1.49
C PRO A 71 15.38 12.05 0.35
N GLN A 72 15.92 12.81 -0.59
CA GLN A 72 15.16 13.18 -1.78
C GLN A 72 14.76 11.97 -2.65
N PHE A 73 15.62 10.93 -2.69
CA PHE A 73 15.40 9.72 -3.47
C PHE A 73 15.42 8.51 -2.53
N PRO A 74 14.25 7.98 -2.11
CA PRO A 74 14.20 6.81 -1.23
C PRO A 74 14.57 5.52 -1.97
N ASP A 75 15.25 4.62 -1.26
CA ASP A 75 15.44 3.25 -1.73
C ASP A 75 14.12 2.46 -1.64
N MET A 76 13.72 1.85 -2.76
CA MET A 76 12.47 1.12 -2.90
C MET A 76 12.67 -0.41 -2.96
N THR A 77 13.89 -0.90 -2.77
CA THR A 77 14.23 -2.33 -2.97
C THR A 77 13.48 -3.24 -1.98
N ASN A 78 13.40 -2.85 -0.71
CA ASN A 78 12.85 -3.68 0.38
C ASN A 78 11.66 -3.01 1.10
N ILE A 79 10.72 -2.43 0.34
CA ILE A 79 9.56 -1.73 0.91
C ILE A 79 8.50 -2.65 1.53
N TYR A 80 8.50 -3.94 1.21
CA TYR A 80 7.58 -4.93 1.77
C TYR A 80 8.31 -5.90 2.68
N SER A 81 7.86 -6.03 3.92
CA SER A 81 8.27 -7.07 4.84
C SER A 81 7.53 -8.36 4.49
N ALA A 82 8.26 -9.34 3.95
CA ALA A 82 7.74 -10.67 3.63
C ALA A 82 8.33 -11.71 4.58
N ASP A 83 7.46 -12.60 5.07
CA ASP A 83 7.91 -13.85 5.69
C ASP A 83 8.41 -14.78 4.60
N GLN A 84 9.66 -15.26 4.71
CA GLN A 84 10.31 -16.13 3.72
C GLN A 84 9.51 -17.40 3.42
N LYS A 85 8.61 -17.81 4.31
CA LYS A 85 7.76 -19.00 4.16
C LYS A 85 6.48 -18.75 3.36
N GLN A 86 6.13 -17.50 3.06
CA GLN A 86 4.89 -17.14 2.38
C GLN A 86 5.16 -16.80 0.92
N GLU A 87 4.35 -17.35 0.02
CA GLU A 87 4.41 -16.97 -1.39
C GLU A 87 4.03 -15.49 -1.54
N ILE A 88 4.91 -14.73 -2.18
CA ILE A 88 4.72 -13.32 -2.50
C ILE A 88 4.40 -13.12 -3.97
N LYS A 89 3.63 -12.09 -4.28
CA LYS A 89 3.26 -11.69 -5.64
C LYS A 89 3.59 -10.23 -5.90
N THR A 90 3.91 -9.94 -7.16
CA THR A 90 4.04 -8.57 -7.68
C THR A 90 2.69 -8.10 -8.21
N VAL A 91 2.24 -6.94 -7.75
CA VAL A 91 0.98 -6.31 -8.20
C VAL A 91 1.25 -5.13 -9.13
N HIS A 92 0.30 -4.82 -10.00
CA HIS A 92 0.40 -3.70 -10.94
C HIS A 92 -0.63 -2.63 -10.61
N THR A 93 -0.17 -1.51 -10.05
CA THR A 93 -1.06 -0.45 -9.54
C THR A 93 -1.55 0.45 -10.66
N LEU A 94 -2.87 0.61 -10.79
CA LEU A 94 -3.50 1.38 -11.87
C LEU A 94 -4.03 2.75 -11.44
N GLY A 95 -4.22 2.97 -10.14
CA GLY A 95 -4.97 4.11 -9.62
C GLY A 95 -6.48 3.89 -9.70
N PRO A 96 -7.27 4.62 -8.89
CA PRO A 96 -8.69 4.31 -8.63
C PRO A 96 -9.57 4.34 -9.88
N LYS A 97 -9.35 5.31 -10.78
CA LYS A 97 -10.16 5.48 -12.00
C LYS A 97 -10.01 4.27 -12.93
N ARG A 98 -8.77 3.98 -13.34
CA ARG A 98 -8.46 2.87 -14.25
C ARG A 98 -8.71 1.51 -13.61
N PHE A 99 -8.46 1.38 -12.30
CA PHE A 99 -8.77 0.15 -11.59
C PHE A 99 -10.25 -0.21 -11.66
N LYS A 100 -11.16 0.77 -11.51
CA LYS A 100 -12.61 0.55 -11.61
C LYS A 100 -13.01 -0.05 -12.97
N GLU A 101 -12.46 0.50 -14.05
CA GLU A 101 -12.75 0.13 -15.45
C GLU A 101 -12.09 -1.18 -15.90
N THR A 102 -11.04 -1.63 -15.18
CA THR A 102 -10.26 -2.80 -15.59
C THR A 102 -10.96 -4.10 -15.23
N GLU A 103 -10.97 -5.08 -16.12
CA GLU A 103 -11.49 -6.43 -15.83
C GLU A 103 -10.48 -7.30 -15.07
N LEU A 104 -10.96 -8.41 -14.52
CA LEU A 104 -10.09 -9.43 -13.93
C LEU A 104 -9.12 -9.97 -14.98
N ASN A 105 -7.86 -10.16 -14.61
CA ASN A 105 -6.84 -10.71 -15.50
C ASN A 105 -6.18 -11.95 -14.88
N ARG A 106 -5.92 -12.96 -15.71
CA ARG A 106 -5.31 -14.24 -15.27
C ARG A 106 -3.81 -14.15 -15.00
N LYS A 107 -3.11 -13.28 -15.73
CA LYS A 107 -1.65 -13.19 -15.72
C LYS A 107 -1.14 -12.05 -14.84
N THR A 108 -1.92 -10.99 -14.72
CA THR A 108 -1.53 -9.77 -14.01
C THR A 108 -2.48 -9.52 -12.85
N ILE A 109 -1.94 -9.30 -11.66
CA ILE A 109 -2.72 -8.88 -10.50
C ILE A 109 -2.79 -7.36 -10.53
N TRP A 110 -3.94 -6.82 -10.92
CA TRP A 110 -4.16 -5.38 -10.84
C TRP A 110 -4.37 -4.97 -9.39
N SER A 111 -3.73 -3.87 -9.00
CA SER A 111 -3.85 -3.25 -7.70
C SER A 111 -4.46 -1.87 -7.87
N GLU A 112 -5.26 -1.42 -6.90
CA GLU A 112 -5.83 -0.08 -6.96
C GLU A 112 -4.80 0.97 -6.55
N ALA A 113 -4.12 0.80 -5.41
CA ALA A 113 -3.38 1.88 -4.78
C ALA A 113 -2.03 1.50 -4.15
N ALA A 114 -1.63 0.22 -4.12
CA ALA A 114 -0.40 -0.20 -3.43
C ALA A 114 0.83 0.63 -3.84
N GLY A 115 1.11 0.74 -5.13
CA GLY A 115 2.23 1.52 -5.68
C GLY A 115 2.11 3.04 -5.55
N LEU A 116 1.01 3.54 -5.01
CA LEU A 116 0.81 4.96 -4.70
C LEU A 116 1.02 5.25 -3.21
N VAL A 117 0.51 4.38 -2.34
CA VAL A 117 0.43 4.60 -0.89
C VAL A 117 1.60 3.97 -0.13
N VAL A 118 2.02 2.76 -0.51
CA VAL A 118 3.14 2.05 0.14
C VAL A 118 4.43 2.86 0.09
N PRO A 119 4.82 3.51 -1.04
CA PRO A 119 6.02 4.34 -1.07
C PRO A 119 6.04 5.43 -0.01
N VAL A 120 4.89 6.04 0.29
CA VAL A 120 4.79 7.14 1.25
C VAL A 120 4.94 6.64 2.69
N PHE A 121 4.34 5.50 3.03
CA PHE A 121 4.54 4.87 4.33
C PHE A 121 5.98 4.38 4.53
N HIS A 122 6.58 3.79 3.50
CA HIS A 122 7.98 3.37 3.54
C HIS A 122 8.92 4.56 3.70
N TYR A 123 8.65 5.63 2.95
CA TYR A 123 9.42 6.87 2.98
C TYR A 123 9.54 7.43 4.39
N ILE A 124 8.46 7.44 5.16
CA ILE A 124 8.47 7.91 6.56
C ILE A 124 8.83 6.80 7.57
N GLY A 125 9.39 5.67 7.14
CA GLY A 125 9.97 4.63 8.01
C GLY A 125 8.97 3.72 8.72
N PHE A 126 7.86 3.36 8.07
CA PHE A 126 7.03 2.22 8.50
C PHE A 126 7.52 0.91 7.90
N ASN A 127 7.40 -0.20 8.64
CA ASN A 127 7.58 -1.56 8.14
C ASN A 127 6.23 -2.07 7.65
N ILE A 128 6.17 -2.59 6.42
CA ILE A 128 4.89 -2.80 5.72
C ILE A 128 4.72 -4.27 5.37
N LYS A 129 3.66 -4.88 5.88
CA LYS A 129 3.12 -6.12 5.30
C LYS A 129 2.03 -5.76 4.29
N GLY A 130 2.23 -6.10 3.03
CA GLY A 130 1.25 -5.85 1.97
C GLY A 130 0.32 -7.04 1.73
N ILE A 131 -0.99 -6.79 1.64
CA ILE A 131 -2.01 -7.80 1.36
C ILE A 131 -2.95 -7.29 0.28
N GLY A 132 -3.17 -8.09 -0.75
CA GLY A 132 -4.17 -7.83 -1.78
C GLY A 132 -5.39 -8.73 -1.60
N LEU A 133 -6.60 -8.16 -1.63
CA LEU A 133 -7.87 -8.91 -1.60
C LEU A 133 -8.74 -8.56 -2.80
N ASN A 134 -9.32 -9.56 -3.47
CA ASN A 134 -10.26 -9.34 -4.58
C ASN A 134 -11.75 -9.32 -4.15
N HIS A 135 -12.04 -9.73 -2.92
CA HIS A 135 -13.38 -9.72 -2.33
C HIS A 135 -13.38 -9.05 -0.96
N THR A 136 -14.39 -8.22 -0.69
CA THR A 136 -14.53 -7.49 0.57
C THR A 136 -14.77 -8.41 1.77
N ASN A 137 -15.39 -9.57 1.57
CA ASN A 137 -15.71 -10.52 2.64
C ASN A 137 -14.46 -11.07 3.32
N LEU A 138 -13.32 -11.08 2.62
CA LEU A 138 -12.02 -11.50 3.15
C LEU A 138 -11.42 -10.49 4.14
N LEU A 139 -11.95 -9.27 4.21
CA LEU A 139 -11.55 -8.30 5.22
C LEU A 139 -11.89 -8.79 6.64
N ASN A 140 -12.92 -9.61 6.78
CA ASN A 140 -13.35 -10.13 8.07
C ASN A 140 -12.24 -10.96 8.76
N GLU A 141 -11.34 -11.58 8.00
CA GLU A 141 -10.18 -12.32 8.53
C GLU A 141 -9.19 -11.44 9.32
N PHE A 142 -9.29 -10.10 9.21
CA PHE A 142 -8.37 -9.15 9.84
C PHE A 142 -8.97 -8.41 11.04
N PHE A 143 -10.29 -8.47 11.22
CA PHE A 143 -11.01 -7.63 12.16
C PHE A 143 -11.84 -8.40 13.19
N PHE A 144 -12.05 -9.71 13.00
CA PHE A 144 -12.83 -10.58 13.89
C PHE A 144 -11.99 -11.73 14.45
#